data_AF-A0A8T7IRM1-F1
#
_entry.id   AF-A0A8T7IRM1-F1
#
_cell.length_a   1.000
_cell.length_b   1.000
_cell.length_c   1.000
_cell.angle_alpha   90.00
_cell.angle_beta   90.00
_cell.angle_gamma   90.00
#
_symmetry.space_group_name_H-M   'P 1'
#
loop_
_entity.id
_entity.type
_entity.pdbx_description
1 polymer ?
#
loop_
_entity_poly.entity_id
_entity_poly.type
_entity_poly.pdbx_seq_one_letter_code
_entity_poly.pdbx_strand_id
1 'polypeptide(L)'
;LLKHMDAKGAHEVQVALREQDRDMDLLPWIDTNEFNPGYMLRSLEKLPKRGANPEWQHTQDYWSEKEVLPNVDLDNDLFIYR
;
A
#
# COMPACT_ATOMS: atom_id res chain seq x y z
N LEU A 1 3.29 8.82 -12.93
CA LEU A 1 1.84 8.51 -12.94
C LEU A 1 1.05 9.36 -13.93
N LEU A 2 0.86 10.67 -13.73
CA LEU A 2 -0.04 11.49 -14.58
C LEU A 2 0.27 11.39 -16.09
N LYS A 3 1.53 11.60 -16.50
CA LYS A 3 1.95 11.43 -17.91
C LYS A 3 1.65 10.03 -18.49
N HIS A 4 1.71 9.00 -17.64
CA HIS A 4 1.41 7.63 -18.03
C HIS A 4 -0.10 7.42 -18.20
N MET A 5 -0.92 8.01 -17.32
CA MET A 5 -2.38 8.05 -17.47
C MET A 5 -2.79 8.79 -18.75
N ASP A 6 -2.20 9.95 -19.03
CA ASP A 6 -2.44 10.70 -20.28
C ASP A 6 -2.13 9.85 -21.52
N ALA A 7 -1.01 9.13 -21.51
CA ALA A 7 -0.62 8.25 -22.61
C ALA A 7 -1.58 7.05 -22.78
N LYS A 8 -2.17 6.55 -21.69
CA LYS A 8 -3.20 5.50 -21.70
C LYS A 8 -4.61 6.04 -22.01
N GLY A 9 -4.81 7.36 -22.01
CA GLY A 9 -6.14 7.96 -22.08
C GLY A 9 -7.00 7.70 -20.84
N ALA A 10 -6.37 7.36 -19.71
CA ALA A 10 -7.04 7.07 -18.46
C ALA A 10 -7.25 8.35 -17.64
N HIS A 11 -8.42 8.51 -17.05
CA HIS A 11 -8.76 9.63 -16.17
C HIS A 11 -8.73 9.24 -14.69
N GLU A 12 -8.73 7.93 -14.41
CA GLU A 12 -8.70 7.38 -13.07
C GLU A 12 -7.73 6.19 -13.00
N VAL A 13 -7.11 6.00 -11.83
CA VAL A 13 -6.38 4.78 -11.50
C VAL A 13 -6.78 4.35 -10.09
N GLN A 14 -7.08 3.07 -9.93
CA GLN A 14 -7.38 2.45 -8.65
C GLN A 14 -6.36 1.35 -8.37
N VAL A 15 -6.01 1.15 -7.11
CA VAL A 15 -5.25 -0.02 -6.66
C VAL A 15 -6.24 -1.13 -6.29
N ALA A 16 -6.01 -2.34 -6.79
CA ALA A 16 -6.84 -3.50 -6.49
C ALA A 16 -5.99 -4.70 -6.05
N LEU A 17 -6.61 -5.61 -5.30
CA LEU A 17 -5.99 -6.89 -4.94
C LEU A 17 -5.68 -7.69 -6.20
N ARG A 18 -4.43 -8.10 -6.35
CA ARG A 18 -4.03 -9.06 -7.38
C ARG A 18 -4.45 -10.46 -6.95
N GLU A 19 -4.46 -11.40 -7.89
CA GLU A 19 -4.87 -12.77 -7.59
C GLU A 19 -4.00 -13.42 -6.50
N GLN A 20 -2.69 -13.17 -6.52
CA GLN A 20 -1.76 -13.68 -5.49
C GLN A 20 -1.95 -13.05 -4.11
N ASP A 21 -2.60 -11.89 -4.01
CA ASP A 21 -2.78 -11.18 -2.74
C ASP A 21 -4.07 -11.63 -2.02
N ARG A 22 -4.93 -12.42 -2.67
CA ARG A 22 -6.28 -12.75 -2.20
C ARG A 22 -6.31 -13.41 -0.82
N ASP A 23 -5.35 -14.29 -0.54
CA ASP A 23 -5.28 -15.10 0.69
C ASP A 23 -4.15 -14.64 1.62
N MET A 24 -3.64 -13.41 1.46
CA MET A 24 -2.59 -12.89 2.32
C MET A 24 -3.07 -12.75 3.77
N ASP A 25 -2.14 -12.91 4.72
CA ASP A 25 -2.42 -12.68 6.12
C ASP A 25 -2.81 -11.22 6.37
N LEU A 26 -3.83 -11.04 7.21
CA LEU A 26 -4.26 -9.72 7.67
C LEU A 26 -3.65 -9.40 9.04
N LEU A 27 -2.84 -8.36 9.08
CA LEU A 27 -2.10 -7.92 10.25
C LEU A 27 -2.76 -6.68 10.90
N PRO A 28 -2.43 -6.35 12.16
CA PRO A 28 -2.82 -5.07 12.76
C PRO A 28 -2.41 -3.88 11.89
N TRP A 29 -3.18 -2.78 11.95
CA TRP A 29 -3.01 -1.58 11.12
C TRP A 29 -1.57 -1.07 11.04
N ILE A 30 -0.83 -1.17 12.13
CA ILE A 30 0.57 -0.74 12.22
C ILE A 30 1.38 -1.81 12.95
N ASP A 31 2.65 -1.93 12.60
CA ASP A 31 3.59 -2.78 13.33
C ASP A 31 4.01 -2.10 14.64
N THR A 32 3.65 -2.71 15.77
CA THR A 32 3.97 -2.17 17.10
C THR A 32 5.45 -2.33 17.47
N ASN A 33 6.24 -3.06 16.69
CA ASN A 33 7.70 -3.05 16.85
C ASN A 33 8.33 -1.79 16.26
N GLU A 34 7.68 -1.19 15.26
CA GLU A 34 8.14 0.02 14.59
C GLU A 34 7.49 1.29 15.16
N PHE A 35 6.22 1.22 15.57
CA PHE A 35 5.47 2.36 16.09
C PHE A 35 4.47 1.96 17.19
N ASN A 36 4.79 2.30 18.45
CA ASN A 36 4.02 1.88 19.63
C ASN A 36 3.66 3.01 20.61
N PRO A 37 3.29 4.22 20.17
CA PRO A 37 2.89 5.23 21.12
C PRO A 37 1.59 4.79 21.82
N GLY A 38 1.50 5.05 23.13
CA GLY A 38 0.38 4.56 23.94
C GLY A 38 -1.00 5.00 23.45
N TYR A 39 -1.12 6.12 22.72
CA TYR A 39 -2.40 6.53 22.12
C TYR A 39 -2.84 5.64 20.96
N MET A 40 -1.90 5.11 20.16
CA MET A 40 -2.20 4.15 19.11
C MET A 40 -2.62 2.82 19.70
N LEU A 41 -1.89 2.33 20.69
CA LEU A 41 -2.16 1.02 21.32
C LEU A 41 -3.58 0.95 21.91
N ARG A 42 -4.12 2.07 22.42
CA ARG A 42 -5.50 2.14 22.93
C ARG A 42 -6.60 1.97 21.88
N SER A 43 -6.29 2.18 20.61
CA SER A 43 -7.27 2.17 19.52
C SER A 43 -6.93 1.18 18.41
N LEU A 44 -5.80 0.47 18.50
CA LEU A 44 -5.26 -0.36 17.43
C LEU A 44 -6.26 -1.42 16.93
N GLU A 45 -6.95 -2.07 17.86
CA GLU A 45 -7.98 -3.08 17.57
C GLU A 45 -9.22 -2.52 16.83
N LYS A 46 -9.40 -1.19 16.84
CA LYS A 46 -10.51 -0.49 16.18
C LYS A 46 -10.14 0.01 14.78
N LEU A 47 -8.87 -0.05 14.42
CA LEU A 47 -8.39 0.36 13.11
C LEU A 47 -8.59 -0.76 12.08
N PRO A 48 -8.63 -0.44 10.78
CA PRO A 48 -8.61 -1.45 9.74
C PRO A 48 -7.38 -2.35 9.87
N LYS A 49 -7.45 -3.56 9.30
CA LYS A 49 -6.27 -4.42 9.17
C LYS A 49 -5.49 -4.05 7.91
N ARG A 50 -4.20 -4.39 7.91
CA ARG A 50 -3.31 -4.25 6.75
C ARG A 50 -3.00 -5.63 6.16
N GLY A 51 -2.61 -5.68 4.89
CA GLY A 51 -2.12 -6.92 4.29
C GLY A 51 -0.67 -7.21 4.68
N ALA A 52 -0.28 -8.48 4.63
CA ALA A 52 1.09 -8.89 4.94
C ALA A 52 2.10 -8.57 3.82
N ASN A 53 1.66 -8.34 2.58
CA ASN A 53 2.57 -7.98 1.50
C ASN A 53 2.92 -6.49 1.53
N PRO A 54 4.15 -6.08 1.13
CA PRO A 54 4.66 -4.72 1.29
C PRO A 54 3.74 -3.62 0.74
N GLU A 55 3.11 -3.85 -0.41
CA GLU A 55 2.19 -2.89 -1.05
C GLU A 55 0.90 -2.62 -0.25
N TRP A 56 0.57 -3.49 0.70
CA TRP A 56 -0.60 -3.36 1.59
C TRP A 56 -0.21 -2.97 3.01
N GLN A 57 1.05 -2.59 3.24
CA GLN A 57 1.55 -2.13 4.53
C GLN A 57 1.66 -0.60 4.56
N HIS A 58 1.40 -0.01 5.72
CA HIS A 58 1.79 1.35 5.99
C HIS A 58 3.16 1.35 6.67
N THR A 59 4.22 1.68 5.94
CA THR A 59 5.56 1.80 6.50
C THR A 59 5.84 3.25 6.92
N GLN A 60 6.81 3.43 7.81
CA GLN A 60 7.38 4.75 8.12
C GLN A 60 8.84 4.84 7.61
N ASP A 61 9.21 4.01 6.62
CA ASP A 61 10.58 3.89 6.12
C ASP A 61 10.83 4.76 4.89
N TYR A 62 11.06 6.05 5.14
CA TYR A 62 11.43 7.01 4.11
C TYR A 62 12.65 6.60 3.28
N TRP A 63 13.63 5.92 3.89
CA TRP A 63 14.89 5.58 3.21
C TRP A 63 14.69 4.53 2.13
N SER A 64 13.80 3.57 2.38
CA SER A 64 13.39 2.60 1.37
C SER A 64 12.42 3.23 0.37
N GLU A 65 11.41 3.97 0.83
CA GLU A 65 10.36 4.53 -0.04
C GLU A 65 10.89 5.51 -1.08
N LYS A 66 11.90 6.33 -0.74
CA LYS A 66 12.50 7.28 -1.71
C LYS A 66 13.17 6.59 -2.89
N GLU A 67 13.61 5.35 -2.73
CA GLU A 67 14.22 4.54 -3.79
C GLU A 67 13.15 3.70 -4.52
N VAL A 68 12.19 3.12 -3.81
CA VAL A 68 11.20 2.21 -4.39
C VAL A 68 10.12 2.95 -5.17
N LEU A 69 9.51 3.99 -4.58
CA LEU A 69 8.33 4.65 -5.16
C LEU A 69 8.58 5.28 -6.54
N PRO A 70 9.73 5.94 -6.82
CA PRO A 70 9.99 6.48 -8.16
C PRO A 70 10.15 5.40 -9.24
N ASN A 71 10.51 4.17 -8.83
CA ASN A 71 10.81 3.05 -9.70
C ASN A 71 9.65 2.03 -9.81
N VAL A 72 8.47 2.37 -9.28
CA VAL A 72 7.28 1.52 -9.38
C VAL A 72 6.90 1.32 -10.85
N ASP A 73 6.71 0.06 -11.23
CA ASP A 73 6.15 -0.31 -12.52
C ASP A 73 4.66 0.08 -12.59
N LEU A 74 4.37 1.10 -13.38
CA LEU A 74 3.01 1.63 -13.55
C LEU A 74 2.15 0.76 -14.48
N ASP A 75 2.73 -0.23 -15.16
CA ASP A 75 1.98 -1.21 -15.95
C ASP A 75 1.60 -2.46 -15.14
N ASN A 76 1.95 -2.51 -13.86
CA ASN A 76 1.63 -3.63 -12.98
C ASN A 76 0.11 -3.85 -12.83
N ASP A 77 -0.30 -5.13 -12.75
CA ASP A 77 -1.70 -5.55 -12.58
C ASP A 77 -2.37 -5.02 -11.29
N LEU A 78 -1.59 -4.50 -10.34
CA LEU A 78 -2.07 -3.76 -9.18
C LEU A 78 -2.91 -2.53 -9.58
N PHE A 79 -2.58 -1.88 -10.70
CA PHE A 79 -3.16 -0.62 -11.14
C PHE A 79 -4.26 -0.83 -12.19
N ILE A 80 -5.50 -0.59 -11.79
CA ILE A 80 -6.66 -0.61 -12.68
C ILE A 80 -6.89 0.82 -13.20
N TYR A 81 -6.53 1.04 -14.46
CA TYR A 81 -6.76 2.30 -15.16
C TYR A 81 -8.17 2.34 -15.76
N ARG A 82 -8.84 3.50 -15.69
CA ARG A 82 -10.16 3.77 -16.27
C ARG A 82 -10.20 5.11 -16.98
#